data_AF-A0A1N7FAD0-F1
#
_entry.id   AF-A0A1N7FAD0-F1
#
_cell.length_a   1.000
_cell.length_b   1.000
_cell.length_c   1.000
_cell.angle_alpha   90.00
_cell.angle_beta   90.00
_cell.angle_gamma   90.00
#
_symmetry.space_group_name_H-M   'P 1'
#
loop_
_entity.id
_entity.type
_entity.pdbx_description
1 polymer ?
#
loop_
_entity_poly.entity_id
_entity_poly.type
_entity_poly.pdbx_seq_one_letter_code
_entity_poly.pdbx_strand_id
1 'polypeptide(L)'
;MFVTLSMARRAERFPDRTALVDTSEERLYAPAETIHENRVTYGELAAIVDRTAQHLTALGIGAGDTVCLLTRNRVASLAIYFACRRLEAAFAPISHWLTPVTVERPFAVLDPDLVVSEAAQRDLVRSIPFDRSVTLEELANADRAPISDENGADHDGRDEPDGRSDDTRMPLAIFHGTEGRPVVGYTERTLEWNCISALLTWDLSRTDVAPLVAPLSSVAGLVRVALPLLYVGGTVLLDRAFDPGDTLTAIGDERATVLAGNPRPLEQLAAEPGFAEAAASLDRTVVEHSMSDDARTRYRDAGVSLANAYGRLECPTALSQSFDAVDDDATETASPVVGRPVVNCRARIVDDAGSVLAGESEGELELSGSVVADGYVDPAGIADGNWTVSLERQREAVDNSGSGDESDEVDGDARLSDGWLHTEQSVRRTEDGDYQLR
;
A
#
# COMPACT_ATOMS: atom_id res chain seq x y z
N MET A 1 -3.39 -25.22 -8.00
CA MET A 1 -2.42 -24.11 -8.12
C MET A 1 -2.89 -23.03 -7.15
N PHE A 2 -2.21 -22.89 -6.02
CA PHE A 2 -2.51 -21.83 -5.06
C PHE A 2 -2.23 -20.48 -5.74
N VAL A 3 -3.12 -19.50 -5.52
CA VAL A 3 -2.88 -18.12 -5.91
C VAL A 3 -2.07 -17.52 -4.77
N THR A 4 -0.89 -16.96 -5.07
CA THR A 4 0.03 -16.37 -4.10
C THR A 4 0.53 -15.02 -4.61
N LEU A 5 1.12 -14.21 -3.74
CA LEU A 5 1.83 -12.97 -4.11
C LEU A 5 3.14 -13.20 -4.89
N SER A 6 3.38 -14.41 -5.40
CA SER A 6 4.52 -14.71 -6.26
C SER A 6 4.31 -14.18 -7.68
N MET A 7 5.19 -13.26 -8.09
CA MET A 7 5.25 -12.79 -9.46
C MET A 7 5.62 -13.92 -10.44
N ALA A 8 6.46 -14.87 -10.05
CA ALA A 8 6.77 -16.04 -10.88
C ALA A 8 5.51 -16.88 -11.18
N ARG A 9 4.69 -17.17 -10.16
CA ARG A 9 3.39 -17.85 -10.37
C ARG A 9 2.43 -17.04 -11.23
N ARG A 10 2.44 -15.71 -11.11
CA ARG A 10 1.62 -14.84 -11.99
C ARG A 10 2.10 -14.94 -13.43
N ALA A 11 3.42 -14.91 -13.66
CA ALA A 11 4.03 -15.04 -14.97
C ALA A 11 3.83 -16.43 -15.60
N GLU A 12 3.85 -17.51 -14.82
CA GLU A 12 3.47 -18.84 -15.31
C GLU A 12 2.02 -18.86 -15.84
N ARG A 13 1.13 -18.10 -15.21
CA ARG A 13 -0.30 -18.07 -15.54
C ARG A 13 -0.65 -17.08 -16.65
N PHE A 14 0.02 -15.93 -16.70
CA PHE A 14 -0.31 -14.81 -17.58
C PHE A 14 0.92 -14.21 -18.28
N PRO A 15 1.83 -15.01 -18.86
CA PRO A 15 3.17 -14.54 -19.26
C PRO A 15 3.13 -13.34 -20.19
N ASP A 16 2.24 -13.36 -21.20
CA ASP A 16 2.15 -12.34 -22.25
C ASP A 16 1.19 -11.19 -21.90
N ARG A 17 0.52 -11.24 -20.74
CA ARG A 17 -0.44 -10.20 -20.34
C ARG A 17 0.32 -8.99 -19.82
N THR A 18 -0.12 -7.79 -20.18
CA THR A 18 0.47 -6.55 -19.66
C THR A 18 0.19 -6.43 -18.16
N ALA A 19 1.25 -6.38 -17.36
CA ALA A 19 1.18 -6.16 -15.92
C ALA A 19 1.22 -4.66 -15.61
N LEU A 20 2.13 -3.93 -16.26
CA LEU A 20 2.39 -2.51 -16.03
C LEU A 20 2.39 -1.75 -17.35
N VAL A 21 1.85 -0.54 -17.32
CA VAL A 21 2.06 0.46 -18.38
C VAL A 21 2.72 1.66 -17.71
N ASP A 22 3.94 1.99 -18.10
CA ASP A 22 4.58 3.23 -17.63
C ASP A 22 4.06 4.37 -18.51
N THR A 23 3.20 5.20 -17.92
CA THR A 23 2.51 6.30 -18.60
C THR A 23 3.23 7.62 -18.43
N SER A 24 4.40 7.62 -17.78
CA SER A 24 5.15 8.86 -17.61
C SER A 24 5.64 9.39 -18.96
N GLU A 25 5.38 10.67 -19.23
CA GLU A 25 5.69 11.27 -20.52
C GLU A 25 7.13 10.98 -20.97
N GLU A 26 7.30 10.63 -22.24
CA GLU A 26 8.61 10.31 -22.85
C GLU A 26 9.67 11.42 -22.70
N ARG A 27 9.30 12.63 -22.25
CA ARG A 27 10.21 13.71 -21.86
C ARG A 27 9.47 14.84 -21.15
N LEU A 28 9.94 15.19 -19.95
CA LEU A 28 10.21 16.60 -19.69
C LEU A 28 11.61 16.89 -19.14
N TYR A 29 12.25 16.07 -18.28
CA TYR A 29 13.71 16.15 -17.99
C TYR A 29 14.31 14.81 -17.46
N ALA A 30 14.95 14.04 -18.35
CA ALA A 30 15.55 12.69 -18.18
C ALA A 30 16.78 12.59 -17.22
N PRO A 31 17.36 11.40 -16.87
CA PRO A 31 17.00 10.02 -17.26
C PRO A 31 16.84 9.02 -16.08
N ALA A 32 16.17 7.89 -16.34
CA ALA A 32 16.53 6.57 -15.81
C ALA A 32 16.23 5.56 -16.93
N GLU A 33 17.22 5.25 -17.77
CA GLU A 33 17.10 4.18 -18.77
C GLU A 33 17.19 2.84 -18.04
N THR A 34 16.03 2.30 -17.67
CA THR A 34 15.75 0.91 -17.30
C THR A 34 14.27 0.92 -16.92
N ILE A 35 13.32 0.68 -17.81
CA ILE A 35 13.19 -0.42 -18.77
C ILE A 35 12.66 0.16 -20.08
N HIS A 36 13.30 -0.21 -21.21
CA HIS A 36 12.77 0.07 -22.53
C HIS A 36 11.52 -0.79 -22.75
N GLU A 37 10.37 -0.12 -22.78
CA GLU A 37 9.06 -0.48 -23.33
C GLU A 37 8.01 0.11 -22.38
N ASN A 38 7.14 1.00 -22.88
CA ASN A 38 6.07 1.66 -22.10
C ASN A 38 5.05 0.64 -21.53
N ARG A 39 5.26 -0.66 -21.76
CA ARG A 39 4.44 -1.77 -21.34
C ARG A 39 5.36 -2.90 -20.88
N VAL A 40 5.08 -3.44 -19.71
CA VAL A 40 5.81 -4.58 -19.14
C VAL A 40 4.81 -5.70 -18.93
N THR A 41 5.02 -6.83 -19.57
CA THR A 41 4.24 -8.05 -19.37
C THR A 41 4.58 -8.71 -18.03
N TYR A 42 3.73 -9.63 -17.56
CA TYR A 42 4.06 -10.41 -16.36
C TYR A 42 5.34 -11.23 -16.52
N GLY A 43 5.58 -11.81 -17.71
CA GLY A 43 6.82 -12.53 -18.01
C GLY A 43 8.06 -11.65 -17.92
N GLU A 44 7.98 -10.43 -18.48
CA GLU A 44 9.07 -9.45 -18.39
C GLU A 44 9.26 -8.94 -16.96
N LEU A 45 8.17 -8.68 -16.24
CA LEU A 45 8.23 -8.25 -14.84
C LEU A 45 8.88 -9.32 -13.97
N ALA A 46 8.53 -10.59 -14.15
CA ALA A 46 9.21 -11.70 -13.46
C ALA A 46 10.71 -11.76 -13.80
N ALA A 47 11.09 -11.57 -15.06
CA ALA A 47 12.49 -11.52 -15.44
C ALA A 47 13.23 -10.30 -14.86
N ILE A 48 12.56 -9.16 -14.70
CA ILE A 48 13.10 -7.98 -14.01
C ILE A 48 13.29 -8.30 -12.52
N VAL A 49 12.29 -8.88 -11.87
CA VAL A 49 12.34 -9.32 -10.46
C VAL A 49 13.52 -10.26 -10.22
N ASP A 50 13.73 -11.23 -11.09
CA ASP A 50 14.83 -12.19 -10.99
C ASP A 50 16.19 -11.51 -11.04
N ARG A 51 16.37 -10.54 -11.96
CA ARG A 51 17.61 -9.75 -12.03
C ARG A 51 17.79 -8.88 -10.80
N THR A 52 16.72 -8.22 -10.35
CA THR A 52 16.76 -7.39 -9.13
C THR A 52 17.13 -8.22 -7.91
N ALA A 53 16.56 -9.42 -7.75
CA ALA A 53 16.91 -10.34 -6.66
C ALA A 53 18.39 -10.74 -6.71
N GLN A 54 18.91 -11.10 -7.89
CA GLN A 54 20.33 -11.43 -8.06
C GLN A 54 21.26 -10.27 -7.66
N HIS A 55 20.91 -9.05 -8.04
CA HIS A 55 21.70 -7.87 -7.70
C HIS A 55 21.62 -7.53 -6.21
N LEU A 56 20.45 -7.65 -5.58
CA LEU A 56 20.31 -7.50 -4.13
C LEU A 56 21.14 -8.56 -3.37
N THR A 57 21.11 -9.82 -3.80
CA THR A 57 21.97 -10.87 -3.23
C THR A 57 23.45 -10.56 -3.40
N ALA A 58 23.87 -10.01 -4.54
CA ALA A 58 25.26 -9.60 -4.76
C ALA A 58 25.69 -8.43 -3.84
N LEU A 59 24.74 -7.60 -3.40
CA LEU A 59 24.94 -6.56 -2.37
C LEU A 59 24.88 -7.10 -0.93
N GLY A 60 24.69 -8.41 -0.78
CA GLY A 60 24.65 -9.11 0.50
C GLY A 60 23.28 -9.13 1.16
N ILE A 61 22.19 -8.84 0.43
CA ILE A 61 20.82 -8.88 0.95
C ILE A 61 20.27 -10.30 0.92
N GLY A 62 19.68 -10.72 2.02
CA GLY A 62 19.00 -12.00 2.23
C GLY A 62 17.91 -11.94 3.28
N ALA A 63 17.60 -13.11 3.84
CA ALA A 63 16.50 -13.27 4.78
C ALA A 63 16.70 -12.44 6.05
N GLY A 64 15.70 -11.61 6.39
CA GLY A 64 15.70 -10.75 7.56
C GLY A 64 16.23 -9.33 7.34
N ASP A 65 16.91 -9.07 6.23
CA ASP A 65 17.48 -7.75 5.94
C ASP A 65 16.38 -6.74 5.53
N THR A 66 16.57 -5.47 5.88
CA THR A 66 15.64 -4.38 5.53
C THR A 66 16.14 -3.54 4.37
N VAL A 67 15.42 -3.57 3.24
CA VAL A 67 15.69 -2.76 2.06
C VAL A 67 14.76 -1.55 2.03
N CYS A 68 15.32 -0.38 2.28
CA CYS A 68 14.60 0.88 2.14
C CYS A 68 14.66 1.41 0.71
N LEU A 69 13.53 1.85 0.17
CA LEU A 69 13.45 2.41 -1.18
C LEU A 69 12.90 3.84 -1.16
N LEU A 70 13.73 4.82 -1.53
CA LEU A 70 13.34 6.23 -1.64
C LEU A 70 13.25 6.65 -3.12
N THR A 71 12.04 6.59 -3.68
CA THR A 71 11.80 6.89 -5.09
C THR A 71 10.38 7.39 -5.32
N ARG A 72 10.19 8.08 -6.44
CA ARG A 72 8.89 8.18 -7.10
C ARG A 72 8.50 6.83 -7.72
N ASN A 73 7.24 6.70 -8.08
CA ASN A 73 6.71 5.49 -8.71
C ASN A 73 7.57 5.06 -9.91
N ARG A 74 7.97 3.78 -9.91
CA ARG A 74 8.72 3.11 -10.97
C ARG A 74 8.38 1.63 -11.03
N VAL A 75 8.54 1.04 -12.22
CA VAL A 75 8.54 -0.43 -12.38
C VAL A 75 9.54 -1.08 -11.42
N ALA A 76 10.71 -0.44 -11.23
CA ALA A 76 11.74 -0.89 -10.30
C ALA A 76 11.25 -0.99 -8.85
N SER A 77 10.29 -0.16 -8.42
CA SER A 77 9.72 -0.23 -7.06
C SER A 77 9.00 -1.56 -6.83
N LEU A 78 8.20 -1.99 -7.80
CA LEU A 78 7.52 -3.28 -7.76
C LEU A 78 8.51 -4.43 -7.91
N ALA A 79 9.52 -4.28 -8.77
CA ALA A 79 10.57 -5.28 -8.92
C ALA A 79 11.34 -5.53 -7.62
N ILE A 80 11.71 -4.46 -6.90
CA ILE A 80 12.38 -4.55 -5.59
C ILE A 80 11.45 -5.20 -4.56
N TYR A 81 10.16 -4.82 -4.51
CA TYR A 81 9.19 -5.48 -3.62
C TYR A 81 9.14 -7.00 -3.81
N PHE A 82 8.96 -7.47 -5.05
CA PHE A 82 8.90 -8.92 -5.32
C PHE A 82 10.26 -9.61 -5.17
N ALA A 83 11.37 -8.89 -5.39
CA ALA A 83 12.70 -9.40 -5.12
C ALA A 83 12.93 -9.58 -3.61
N CYS A 84 12.56 -8.61 -2.78
CA CYS A 84 12.59 -8.72 -1.31
C CYS A 84 11.74 -9.91 -0.84
N ARG A 85 10.54 -10.08 -1.38
CA ARG A 85 9.71 -11.28 -1.12
C ARG A 85 10.46 -12.57 -1.40
N ARG A 86 11.11 -12.69 -2.56
CA ARG A 86 11.86 -13.88 -2.96
C ARG A 86 13.05 -14.15 -2.03
N LEU A 87 13.67 -13.10 -1.52
CA LEU A 87 14.84 -13.16 -0.64
C LEU A 87 14.49 -13.29 0.85
N GLU A 88 13.20 -13.30 1.21
CA GLU A 88 12.71 -13.21 2.60
C GLU A 88 13.23 -11.94 3.33
N ALA A 89 13.46 -10.86 2.58
CA ALA A 89 13.86 -9.54 3.06
C ALA A 89 12.65 -8.62 3.25
N ALA A 90 12.75 -7.65 4.14
CA ALA A 90 11.74 -6.63 4.35
C ALA A 90 11.87 -5.50 3.32
N PHE A 91 10.75 -5.12 2.70
CA PHE A 91 10.66 -3.98 1.79
C PHE A 91 10.04 -2.76 2.50
N ALA A 92 10.79 -1.67 2.60
CA ALA A 92 10.32 -0.44 3.24
C ALA A 92 10.37 0.75 2.26
N PRO A 93 9.29 1.05 1.52
CA PRO A 93 9.28 2.19 0.63
C PRO A 93 9.10 3.49 1.44
N ILE A 94 10.06 4.40 1.29
CA ILE A 94 10.07 5.70 1.96
C ILE A 94 9.48 6.75 1.03
N SER A 95 8.53 7.54 1.54
CA SER A 95 7.87 8.59 0.77
C SER A 95 8.85 9.67 0.35
N HIS A 96 8.87 9.96 -0.95
CA HIS A 96 9.64 11.06 -1.54
C HIS A 96 9.08 12.45 -1.18
N TRP A 97 7.95 12.52 -0.47
CA TRP A 97 7.40 13.77 0.07
C TRP A 97 7.98 14.13 1.44
N LEU A 98 8.70 13.22 2.11
CA LEU A 98 9.35 13.55 3.37
C LEU A 98 10.45 14.58 3.16
N THR A 99 10.55 15.51 4.09
CA THR A 99 11.62 16.52 4.14
C THR A 99 12.87 15.88 4.73
N PRO A 100 14.06 16.52 4.59
CA PRO A 100 15.26 16.07 5.29
C PRO A 100 15.09 15.82 6.78
N VAL A 101 14.27 16.64 7.46
CA VAL A 101 14.05 16.51 8.92
C VAL A 101 13.11 15.35 9.23
N THR A 102 12.10 15.09 8.40
CA THR A 102 11.09 14.05 8.67
C THR A 102 11.49 12.68 8.13
N VAL A 103 12.41 12.61 7.16
CA VAL A 103 12.87 11.33 6.59
C VAL A 103 13.74 10.53 7.56
N GLU A 104 14.42 11.19 8.52
CA GLU A 104 15.20 10.49 9.56
C GLU A 104 14.31 9.62 10.46
N ARG A 105 13.05 10.02 10.65
CA ARG A 105 12.11 9.36 11.57
C ARG A 105 11.87 7.89 11.22
N PRO A 106 11.51 7.50 9.96
CA PRO A 106 11.36 6.10 9.61
C PRO A 106 12.72 5.38 9.55
N PHE A 107 13.79 6.02 9.08
CA PHE A 107 15.10 5.37 9.03
C PHE A 107 15.65 5.00 10.40
N ALA A 108 15.44 5.85 11.41
CA ALA A 108 15.82 5.56 12.79
C ALA A 108 15.06 4.37 13.40
N VAL A 109 13.85 4.06 12.88
CA VAL A 109 13.09 2.87 13.27
C VAL A 109 13.57 1.64 12.52
N LEU A 110 13.80 1.80 11.22
CA LEU A 110 14.01 0.70 10.28
C LEU A 110 15.42 0.14 10.30
N ASP A 111 16.43 0.93 10.67
CA ASP A 111 17.85 0.56 10.67
C ASP A 111 18.27 -0.20 9.38
N PRO A 112 18.21 0.46 8.20
CA PRO A 112 18.25 -0.24 6.93
C PRO A 112 19.60 -0.89 6.60
N ASP A 113 19.56 -2.15 6.18
CA ASP A 113 20.72 -2.86 5.61
C ASP A 113 21.14 -2.34 4.23
N LEU A 114 20.17 -1.80 3.47
CA LEU A 114 20.40 -1.15 2.19
C LEU A 114 19.37 -0.06 1.91
N VAL A 115 19.87 1.12 1.51
CA VAL A 115 19.04 2.20 0.97
C VAL A 115 19.20 2.27 -0.56
N VAL A 116 18.10 2.03 -1.28
CA VAL A 116 17.99 2.22 -2.73
C VAL A 116 17.30 3.55 -3.00
N SER A 117 17.81 4.36 -3.92
CA SER A 117 17.27 5.70 -4.18
C SER A 117 17.28 6.12 -5.65
N GLU A 118 16.45 7.08 -6.03
CA GLU A 118 16.65 7.80 -7.31
C GLU A 118 17.91 8.66 -7.22
N ALA A 119 18.60 8.84 -8.34
CA ALA A 119 19.74 9.75 -8.42
C ALA A 119 19.44 11.17 -7.89
N ALA A 120 18.21 11.65 -8.09
CA ALA A 120 17.75 12.95 -7.61
C ALA A 120 17.65 13.06 -6.07
N GLN A 121 17.61 11.93 -5.36
CA GLN A 121 17.52 11.86 -3.90
C GLN A 121 18.87 11.57 -3.23
N ARG A 122 19.96 11.46 -4.01
CA ARG A 122 21.30 11.11 -3.48
C ARG A 122 21.77 12.05 -2.37
N ASP A 123 21.50 13.35 -2.45
CA ASP A 123 22.01 14.31 -1.47
C ASP A 123 21.29 14.19 -0.12
N LEU A 124 19.98 13.96 -0.15
CA LEU A 124 19.16 13.65 1.03
C LEU A 124 19.61 12.34 1.68
N VAL A 125 19.85 11.32 0.85
CA VAL A 125 20.34 10.02 1.29
C VAL A 125 21.72 10.20 1.94
N ARG A 126 22.69 10.85 1.29
CA ARG A 126 24.04 11.09 1.85
C ARG A 126 24.09 11.87 3.16
N SER A 127 23.06 12.66 3.49
CA SER A 127 23.01 13.35 4.78
C SER A 127 22.68 12.44 5.97
N ILE A 128 22.22 11.21 5.72
CA ILE A 128 21.82 10.25 6.74
C ILE A 128 22.91 9.18 6.86
N PRO A 129 23.38 8.85 8.08
CA PRO A 129 24.44 7.88 8.28
C PRO A 129 23.88 6.45 8.20
N PHE A 130 23.85 5.86 7.01
CA PHE A 130 23.62 4.41 6.82
C PHE A 130 24.88 3.75 6.24
N ASP A 131 25.00 2.44 6.47
CA ASP A 131 26.20 1.69 6.08
C ASP A 131 26.28 1.43 4.58
N ARG A 132 25.14 1.31 3.89
CA ARG A 132 25.06 0.93 2.47
C ARG A 132 23.95 1.66 1.72
N SER A 133 24.30 2.30 0.60
CA SER A 133 23.32 2.81 -0.36
C SER A 133 23.77 2.65 -1.81
N VAL A 134 22.78 2.52 -2.69
CA VAL A 134 22.94 2.47 -4.15
C VAL A 134 21.81 3.26 -4.82
N THR A 135 22.01 3.68 -6.07
CA THR A 135 20.89 4.22 -6.86
C THR A 135 20.20 3.16 -7.71
N LEU A 136 18.99 3.45 -8.16
CA LEU A 136 18.25 2.58 -9.08
C LEU A 136 19.05 2.28 -10.35
N GLU A 137 19.79 3.26 -10.89
CA GLU A 137 20.61 3.06 -12.08
C GLU A 137 21.82 2.16 -11.78
N GLU A 138 22.44 2.30 -10.61
CA GLU A 138 23.54 1.43 -10.18
C GLU A 138 23.04 0.00 -9.96
N LEU A 139 21.89 -0.15 -9.31
CA LEU A 139 21.24 -1.45 -9.11
C LEU A 139 20.86 -2.09 -10.44
N ALA A 140 20.42 -1.33 -11.44
CA ALA A 140 20.03 -1.87 -12.73
C ALA A 140 21.22 -2.22 -13.64
N ASN A 141 22.34 -1.50 -13.52
CA ASN A 141 23.56 -1.68 -14.32
C ASN A 141 24.62 -2.57 -13.67
N ALA A 142 24.38 -3.11 -12.47
CA ALA A 142 25.32 -4.00 -11.81
C ALA A 142 25.67 -5.21 -12.71
N ASP A 143 26.96 -5.53 -12.81
CA ASP A 143 27.42 -6.68 -13.58
C ASP A 143 26.82 -7.97 -13.03
N ARG A 144 26.39 -8.87 -13.93
CA ARG A 144 25.87 -10.19 -13.55
C ARG A 144 26.96 -10.98 -12.81
N ALA A 145 26.85 -11.08 -11.49
CA ALA A 145 27.60 -12.11 -10.77
C ALA A 145 27.03 -13.48 -11.19
N PRO A 146 27.86 -14.44 -11.64
CA PRO A 146 27.39 -15.81 -11.83
C PRO A 146 27.05 -16.39 -10.47
N ILE A 147 25.75 -16.47 -10.15
CA ILE A 147 25.27 -17.19 -8.97
C ILE A 147 25.27 -18.68 -9.34
N SER A 148 25.95 -19.50 -8.54
CA SER A 148 25.75 -20.94 -8.60
C SER A 148 24.31 -21.25 -8.22
N ASP A 149 23.62 -22.08 -9.00
CA ASP A 149 22.23 -22.55 -8.77
C ASP A 149 21.97 -23.13 -7.35
N GLU A 150 22.99 -23.22 -6.52
CA GLU A 150 23.00 -23.77 -5.17
C GLU A 150 22.33 -22.84 -4.13
N ASN A 151 22.28 -21.51 -4.37
CA ASN A 151 21.60 -20.55 -3.48
C ASN A 151 20.27 -20.02 -4.06
N GLY A 152 19.91 -20.43 -5.28
CA GLY A 152 18.73 -19.98 -6.01
C GLY A 152 17.59 -20.98 -6.01
N ALA A 153 17.52 -21.89 -5.03
CA ALA A 153 16.38 -22.77 -4.88
C ALA A 153 15.11 -21.91 -4.79
N ASP A 154 14.22 -22.06 -5.76
CA ASP A 154 12.90 -21.43 -5.78
C ASP A 154 12.22 -21.69 -4.42
N HIS A 155 12.21 -20.69 -3.55
CA HIS A 155 11.41 -20.73 -2.32
C HIS A 155 9.90 -20.69 -2.62
N ASP A 156 9.52 -20.60 -3.90
CA ASP A 156 8.16 -20.77 -4.41
C ASP A 156 7.63 -22.22 -4.29
N GLY A 157 8.48 -23.16 -3.83
CA GLY A 157 8.16 -24.56 -3.57
C GLY A 157 7.82 -24.91 -2.11
N ARG A 158 7.66 -23.94 -1.19
CA ARG A 158 7.09 -24.24 0.15
C ARG A 158 5.57 -24.45 0.04
N ASP A 159 5.18 -25.59 -0.53
CA ASP A 159 3.82 -26.14 -0.41
C ASP A 159 3.64 -26.70 1.01
N GLU A 160 3.46 -25.83 2.00
CA GLU A 160 2.73 -26.06 3.27
C GLU A 160 3.05 -24.94 4.27
N PRO A 161 2.05 -24.38 4.99
CA PRO A 161 2.33 -23.69 6.23
C PRO A 161 2.80 -24.76 7.21
N ASP A 162 4.12 -24.93 7.33
CA ASP A 162 4.72 -25.63 8.45
C ASP A 162 4.10 -24.98 9.69
N GLY A 163 3.32 -25.72 10.49
CA GLY A 163 2.40 -25.22 11.53
C GLY A 163 3.08 -24.53 12.72
N ARG A 164 4.26 -23.96 12.50
CA ARG A 164 4.94 -22.98 13.32
C ARG A 164 4.19 -21.66 13.21
N SER A 165 3.93 -21.03 14.35
CA SER A 165 3.37 -19.68 14.39
C SER A 165 4.24 -18.75 13.53
N ASP A 166 3.60 -18.11 12.55
CA ASP A 166 4.20 -17.13 11.60
C ASP A 166 4.75 -15.87 12.30
N ASP A 167 4.50 -15.78 13.62
CA ASP A 167 4.70 -14.66 14.55
C ASP A 167 6.17 -14.22 14.77
N THR A 168 7.11 -14.79 14.03
CA THR A 168 8.57 -14.54 14.16
C THR A 168 9.27 -14.25 12.84
N ARG A 169 8.52 -14.19 11.72
CA ARG A 169 9.10 -13.78 10.43
C ARG A 169 9.05 -12.27 10.30
N MET A 170 10.14 -11.66 9.85
CA MET A 170 10.19 -10.22 9.51
C MET A 170 9.03 -9.84 8.58
N PRO A 171 8.50 -8.60 8.69
CA PRO A 171 7.45 -8.13 7.81
C PRO A 171 7.97 -8.10 6.37
N LEU A 172 7.12 -8.49 5.40
CA LEU A 172 7.46 -8.39 3.99
C LEU A 172 7.44 -6.92 3.53
N ALA A 173 6.45 -6.14 3.98
CA ALA A 173 6.35 -4.73 3.67
C ALA A 173 6.20 -3.88 4.93
N ILE A 174 6.91 -2.76 5.01
CA ILE A 174 6.85 -1.83 6.13
C ILE A 174 6.50 -0.42 5.61
N PHE A 175 5.45 0.18 6.14
CA PHE A 175 4.98 1.51 5.75
C PHE A 175 5.06 2.49 6.92
N HIS A 176 5.18 3.76 6.60
CA HIS A 176 5.20 4.83 7.60
C HIS A 176 4.05 5.83 7.38
N GLY A 177 3.65 6.53 8.45
CA GLY A 177 2.70 7.63 8.40
C GLY A 177 3.25 8.83 7.62
N THR A 178 2.39 9.80 7.30
CA THR A 178 2.73 11.00 6.50
C THR A 178 3.90 11.80 7.07
N GLU A 179 4.07 11.76 8.38
CA GLU A 179 5.11 12.42 9.15
C GLU A 179 6.38 11.56 9.37
N GLY A 180 6.45 10.38 8.75
CA GLY A 180 7.53 9.41 8.95
C GLY A 180 7.32 8.45 10.13
N ARG A 181 6.26 8.69 10.92
CA ARG A 181 5.73 7.81 11.99
C ARG A 181 4.19 7.85 11.98
N PRO A 182 3.51 6.85 12.55
CA PRO A 182 4.06 5.58 13.04
C PRO A 182 4.62 4.72 11.90
N VAL A 183 5.31 3.61 12.22
CA VAL A 183 5.85 2.65 11.25
C VAL A 183 5.21 1.30 11.49
N VAL A 184 4.68 0.67 10.44
CA VAL A 184 3.77 -0.48 10.53
C VAL A 184 4.20 -1.58 9.57
N GLY A 185 4.30 -2.81 10.08
CA GLY A 185 4.74 -3.99 9.34
C GLY A 185 3.59 -4.88 8.88
N TYR A 186 3.77 -5.47 7.69
CA TYR A 186 2.84 -6.40 7.06
C TYR A 186 3.56 -7.68 6.65
N THR A 187 3.09 -8.82 7.14
CA THR A 187 3.52 -10.14 6.65
C THR A 187 3.00 -10.39 5.24
N GLU A 188 3.62 -11.33 4.51
CA GLU A 188 3.12 -11.76 3.20
C GLU A 188 1.65 -12.22 3.28
N ARG A 189 1.31 -12.96 4.34
CA ARG A 189 -0.04 -13.46 4.57
C ARG A 189 -1.06 -12.33 4.74
N THR A 190 -0.71 -11.30 5.50
CA THR A 190 -1.58 -10.12 5.69
C THR A 190 -1.77 -9.35 4.38
N LEU A 191 -0.72 -9.19 3.57
CA LEU A 191 -0.81 -8.57 2.24
C LEU A 191 -1.65 -9.41 1.28
N GLU A 192 -1.55 -10.72 1.32
CA GLU A 192 -2.35 -11.63 0.50
C GLU A 192 -3.83 -11.55 0.86
N TRP A 193 -4.15 -11.47 2.16
CA TRP A 193 -5.53 -11.24 2.60
C TRP A 193 -6.06 -9.88 2.18
N ASN A 194 -5.24 -8.82 2.24
CA ASN A 194 -5.61 -7.52 1.68
C ASN A 194 -5.96 -7.62 0.18
N CYS A 195 -5.17 -8.38 -0.60
CA CYS A 195 -5.47 -8.63 -2.00
C CYS A 195 -6.80 -9.36 -2.18
N ILE A 196 -6.99 -10.51 -1.51
CA ILE A 196 -8.22 -11.31 -1.61
C ILE A 196 -9.45 -10.50 -1.21
N SER A 197 -9.37 -9.72 -0.12
CA SER A 197 -10.46 -8.87 0.33
C SER A 197 -10.80 -7.79 -0.69
N ALA A 198 -9.81 -7.10 -1.27
CA ALA A 198 -10.04 -6.14 -2.34
C ALA A 198 -10.69 -6.78 -3.58
N LEU A 199 -10.26 -7.99 -3.97
CA LEU A 199 -10.89 -8.72 -5.09
C LEU A 199 -12.38 -8.99 -4.84
N LEU A 200 -12.72 -9.48 -3.64
CA LEU A 200 -14.08 -9.85 -3.29
C LEU A 200 -14.98 -8.64 -3.03
N THR A 201 -14.43 -7.56 -2.48
CA THR A 201 -15.18 -6.35 -2.15
C THR A 201 -15.41 -5.47 -3.37
N TRP A 202 -14.45 -5.38 -4.31
CA TRP A 202 -14.54 -4.50 -5.47
C TRP A 202 -14.62 -5.22 -6.81
N ASP A 203 -14.95 -6.52 -6.79
CA ASP A 203 -15.07 -7.38 -7.99
C ASP A 203 -13.90 -7.24 -8.96
N LEU A 204 -12.68 -7.14 -8.41
CA LEU A 204 -11.47 -7.02 -9.24
C LEU A 204 -11.19 -8.32 -9.98
N SER A 205 -10.87 -8.18 -11.25
CA SER A 205 -10.63 -9.27 -12.17
C SER A 205 -9.41 -8.98 -13.04
N ARG A 206 -8.96 -10.01 -13.77
CA ARG A 206 -7.83 -9.86 -14.68
C ARG A 206 -8.07 -8.83 -15.78
N THR A 207 -9.32 -8.49 -16.11
CA THR A 207 -9.63 -7.50 -17.17
C THR A 207 -9.52 -6.07 -16.67
N ASP A 208 -9.32 -5.87 -15.37
CA ASP A 208 -9.24 -4.54 -14.82
C ASP A 208 -7.92 -3.85 -15.11
N VAL A 209 -8.04 -2.56 -15.42
CA VAL A 209 -6.95 -1.63 -15.67
C VAL A 209 -7.17 -0.43 -14.76
N ALA A 210 -6.18 -0.06 -13.95
CA ALA A 210 -6.32 1.10 -13.06
C ALA A 210 -5.03 1.94 -13.01
N PRO A 211 -5.15 3.28 -13.04
CA PRO A 211 -4.02 4.15 -12.75
C PRO A 211 -3.73 4.25 -11.25
N LEU A 212 -2.44 4.41 -10.91
CA LEU A 212 -2.03 4.78 -9.56
C LEU A 212 -2.07 6.30 -9.38
N VAL A 213 -3.06 6.76 -8.63
CA VAL A 213 -3.15 8.16 -8.17
C VAL A 213 -2.49 8.40 -6.80
N ALA A 214 -1.88 7.35 -6.24
CA ALA A 214 -1.16 7.38 -4.96
C ALA A 214 0.26 6.80 -5.13
N PRO A 215 1.25 7.26 -4.34
CA PRO A 215 2.59 6.70 -4.36
C PRO A 215 2.63 5.24 -3.91
N LEU A 216 3.50 4.43 -4.52
CA LEU A 216 3.82 3.06 -4.10
C LEU A 216 4.47 2.99 -2.71
N SER A 217 4.92 4.13 -2.16
CA SER A 217 5.36 4.24 -0.76
C SER A 217 4.22 4.35 0.25
N SER A 218 2.97 4.28 -0.20
CA SER A 218 1.80 4.31 0.67
C SER A 218 1.00 3.02 0.55
N VAL A 219 0.26 2.67 1.60
CA VAL A 219 -0.69 1.54 1.56
C VAL A 219 -1.80 1.77 0.53
N ALA A 220 -2.16 3.02 0.26
CA ALA A 220 -3.14 3.40 -0.76
C ALA A 220 -2.66 3.06 -2.19
N GLY A 221 -1.38 3.28 -2.50
CA GLY A 221 -0.83 2.95 -3.82
C GLY A 221 -0.48 1.47 -3.95
N LEU A 222 0.33 0.95 -3.04
CA LEU A 222 0.87 -0.41 -3.14
C LEU A 222 -0.15 -1.47 -2.72
N VAL A 223 -0.64 -1.42 -1.48
CA VAL A 223 -1.44 -2.51 -0.90
C VAL A 223 -2.88 -2.52 -1.40
N ARG A 224 -3.47 -1.34 -1.59
CA ARG A 224 -4.88 -1.21 -1.98
C ARG A 224 -5.12 -1.37 -3.48
N VAL A 225 -4.17 -0.95 -4.32
CA VAL A 225 -4.38 -0.89 -5.78
C VAL A 225 -3.40 -1.78 -6.54
N ALA A 226 -2.10 -1.53 -6.42
CA ALA A 226 -1.11 -2.23 -7.24
C ALA A 226 -1.06 -3.74 -6.97
N LEU A 227 -0.97 -4.16 -5.70
CA LEU A 227 -0.88 -5.58 -5.36
C LEU A 227 -2.15 -6.37 -5.74
N PRO A 228 -3.39 -5.92 -5.42
CA PRO A 228 -4.59 -6.65 -5.79
C PRO A 228 -4.75 -6.82 -7.31
N LEU A 229 -4.46 -5.78 -8.10
CA LEU A 229 -4.47 -5.87 -9.56
C LEU A 229 -3.43 -6.85 -10.08
N LEU A 230 -2.19 -6.75 -9.60
CA LEU A 230 -1.13 -7.66 -10.02
C LEU A 230 -1.43 -9.11 -9.61
N TYR A 231 -2.04 -9.30 -8.44
CA TYR A 231 -2.43 -10.60 -7.89
C TYR A 231 -3.48 -11.32 -8.76
N VAL A 232 -4.49 -10.58 -9.26
CA VAL A 232 -5.57 -11.15 -10.09
C VAL A 232 -5.21 -11.29 -11.58
N GLY A 233 -4.16 -10.60 -12.05
CA GLY A 233 -3.78 -10.60 -13.47
C GLY A 233 -4.20 -9.34 -14.23
N GLY A 234 -4.54 -8.26 -13.53
CA GLY A 234 -4.91 -6.97 -14.11
C GLY A 234 -3.72 -6.16 -14.60
N THR A 235 -3.96 -4.89 -14.95
CA THR A 235 -2.93 -3.97 -15.42
C THR A 235 -2.90 -2.70 -14.56
N VAL A 236 -1.69 -2.29 -14.15
CA VAL A 236 -1.47 -1.05 -13.41
C VAL A 236 -0.89 0.00 -14.34
N LEU A 237 -1.54 1.17 -14.42
CA LEU A 237 -1.00 2.33 -15.12
C LEU A 237 -0.18 3.14 -14.12
N LEU A 238 1.10 3.29 -14.43
CA LEU A 238 2.09 3.83 -13.53
C LEU A 238 2.58 5.17 -14.08
N ASP A 239 2.24 6.24 -13.38
CA ASP A 239 2.89 7.53 -13.55
C ASP A 239 3.92 7.72 -12.43
N ARG A 240 4.98 8.51 -12.70
CA ARG A 240 6.04 8.83 -11.73
C ARG A 240 5.50 9.57 -10.52
N ALA A 241 4.59 10.50 -10.76
CA ALA A 241 3.87 11.25 -9.76
C ALA A 241 2.52 11.62 -10.34
N PHE A 242 1.48 11.63 -9.53
CA PHE A 242 0.13 11.96 -10.00
C PHE A 242 0.09 13.38 -10.61
N ASP A 243 -0.19 13.43 -11.91
CA ASP A 243 -0.71 14.61 -12.60
C ASP A 243 -2.11 14.30 -13.14
N PRO A 244 -3.12 15.15 -12.88
CA PRO A 244 -4.49 14.87 -13.27
C PRO A 244 -4.68 14.84 -14.80
N GLY A 245 -3.97 15.66 -15.56
CA GLY A 245 -4.08 15.68 -17.03
C GLY A 245 -3.46 14.44 -17.67
N ASP A 246 -2.26 14.07 -17.24
CA ASP A 246 -1.57 12.87 -17.73
C ASP A 246 -2.33 11.60 -17.32
N THR A 247 -2.81 11.56 -16.08
CA THR A 247 -3.63 10.44 -15.58
C THR A 247 -4.94 10.32 -16.35
N LEU A 248 -5.63 11.44 -16.65
CA LEU A 248 -6.87 11.40 -17.42
C LEU A 248 -6.63 10.92 -18.85
N THR A 249 -5.54 11.35 -19.46
CA THR A 249 -5.11 10.88 -20.79
C THR A 249 -4.87 9.37 -20.76
N ALA A 250 -4.13 8.88 -19.77
CA ALA A 250 -3.88 7.46 -19.57
C ALA A 250 -5.17 6.65 -19.34
N ILE A 251 -6.14 7.18 -18.59
CA ILE A 251 -7.46 6.56 -18.39
C ILE A 251 -8.14 6.33 -19.75
N GLY A 252 -8.17 7.33 -20.63
CA GLY A 252 -8.79 7.22 -21.95
C GLY A 252 -8.04 6.28 -22.89
N ASP A 253 -6.72 6.46 -23.00
CA ASP A 253 -5.87 5.72 -23.95
C ASP A 253 -5.77 4.23 -23.61
N GLU A 254 -5.64 3.90 -22.32
CA GLU A 254 -5.53 2.53 -21.83
C GLU A 254 -6.88 1.93 -21.45
N ARG A 255 -7.96 2.72 -21.58
CA ARG A 255 -9.33 2.33 -21.25
C ARG A 255 -9.44 1.78 -19.82
N ALA A 256 -8.94 2.54 -18.86
CA ALA A 256 -9.01 2.17 -17.44
C ALA A 256 -10.45 1.86 -17.03
N THR A 257 -10.64 0.79 -16.27
CA THR A 257 -11.95 0.27 -15.83
C THR A 257 -12.23 0.58 -14.35
N VAL A 258 -11.18 0.77 -13.55
CA VAL A 258 -11.27 1.03 -12.12
C VAL A 258 -10.42 2.22 -11.76
N LEU A 259 -10.93 3.04 -10.85
CA LEU A 259 -10.16 4.09 -10.21
C LEU A 259 -10.33 3.97 -8.70
N ALA A 260 -9.24 4.11 -7.93
CA ALA A 260 -9.31 4.08 -6.48
C ALA A 260 -8.33 5.09 -5.91
N GLY A 261 -8.78 5.93 -4.98
CA GLY A 261 -7.92 6.97 -4.44
C GLY A 261 -8.54 7.81 -3.34
N ASN A 262 -7.73 8.74 -2.85
CA ASN A 262 -8.17 9.77 -1.92
C ASN A 262 -9.05 10.80 -2.64
N PRO A 263 -9.89 11.56 -1.92
CA PRO A 263 -10.84 12.47 -2.53
C PRO A 263 -10.19 13.47 -3.48
N ARG A 264 -9.09 14.10 -3.03
CA ARG A 264 -8.42 15.18 -3.78
C ARG A 264 -7.99 14.76 -5.20
N PRO A 265 -7.21 13.68 -5.42
CA PRO A 265 -6.90 13.22 -6.78
C PRO A 265 -8.14 12.95 -7.65
N LEU A 266 -9.18 12.35 -7.07
CA LEU A 266 -10.42 12.02 -7.79
C LEU A 266 -11.20 13.26 -8.20
N GLU A 267 -11.22 14.29 -7.34
CA GLU A 267 -11.82 15.59 -7.62
C GLU A 267 -11.04 16.37 -8.68
N GLN A 268 -9.70 16.33 -8.62
CA GLN A 268 -8.85 16.94 -9.64
C GLN A 268 -9.12 16.32 -11.01
N LEU A 269 -9.19 14.99 -11.10
CA LEU A 269 -9.56 14.29 -12.34
C LEU A 269 -10.95 14.69 -12.84
N ALA A 270 -11.95 14.75 -11.96
CA ALA A 270 -13.30 15.17 -12.33
C ALA A 270 -13.35 16.62 -12.85
N ALA A 271 -12.42 17.47 -12.45
CA ALA A 271 -12.32 18.86 -12.89
C ALA A 271 -11.57 19.04 -14.22
N GLU A 272 -10.86 18.02 -14.71
CA GLU A 272 -10.07 18.12 -15.94
C GLU A 272 -10.95 18.25 -17.20
N PRO A 273 -10.52 19.05 -18.19
CA PRO A 273 -11.15 19.07 -19.50
C PRO A 273 -11.11 17.68 -20.16
N GLY A 274 -12.26 17.23 -20.69
CA GLY A 274 -12.36 15.91 -21.33
C GLY A 274 -12.68 14.77 -20.37
N PHE A 275 -12.88 15.04 -19.08
CA PHE A 275 -13.18 14.01 -18.08
C PHE A 275 -14.29 13.04 -18.51
N ALA A 276 -15.43 13.55 -18.98
CA ALA A 276 -16.57 12.72 -19.37
C ALA A 276 -16.26 11.73 -20.51
N GLU A 277 -15.34 12.07 -21.41
CA GLU A 277 -14.93 11.20 -22.52
C GLU A 277 -13.98 10.10 -22.02
N ALA A 278 -12.95 10.47 -21.25
CA ALA A 278 -12.00 9.52 -20.69
C ALA A 278 -12.66 8.59 -19.66
N ALA A 279 -13.48 9.13 -18.76
CA ALA A 279 -14.18 8.38 -17.72
C ALA A 279 -15.23 7.41 -18.28
N ALA A 280 -15.60 7.49 -19.56
CA ALA A 280 -16.56 6.57 -20.18
C ALA A 280 -16.05 5.11 -20.26
N SER A 281 -14.75 4.86 -20.03
CA SER A 281 -14.22 3.50 -19.87
C SER A 281 -14.23 3.00 -18.42
N LEU A 282 -14.42 3.88 -17.43
CA LEU A 282 -14.45 3.51 -16.03
C LEU A 282 -15.79 2.86 -15.71
N ASP A 283 -15.74 1.66 -15.15
CA ASP A 283 -16.92 0.98 -14.64
C ASP A 283 -17.20 1.44 -13.20
N ARG A 284 -16.13 1.64 -12.42
CA ARG A 284 -16.23 1.85 -10.97
C ARG A 284 -15.11 2.69 -10.37
N THR A 285 -15.46 3.49 -9.37
CA THR A 285 -14.53 4.31 -8.58
C THR A 285 -14.70 4.06 -7.08
N VAL A 286 -13.60 3.78 -6.39
CA VAL A 286 -13.53 3.70 -4.93
C VAL A 286 -12.93 4.98 -4.36
N VAL A 287 -13.60 5.54 -3.37
CA VAL A 287 -13.26 6.82 -2.74
C VAL A 287 -12.89 6.57 -1.29
N GLU A 288 -11.68 6.93 -0.90
CA GLU A 288 -11.32 6.96 0.52
C GLU A 288 -12.13 8.08 1.20
N HIS A 289 -12.99 7.71 2.14
CA HIS A 289 -13.97 8.56 2.83
C HIS A 289 -15.08 9.05 1.90
N SER A 290 -15.03 10.29 1.41
CA SER A 290 -15.98 10.83 0.43
C SER A 290 -15.37 12.00 -0.33
N MET A 291 -15.97 12.34 -1.47
CA MET A 291 -15.61 13.52 -2.26
C MET A 291 -16.81 14.47 -2.38
N SER A 292 -16.57 15.68 -2.89
CA SER A 292 -17.59 16.69 -3.16
C SER A 292 -18.70 16.19 -4.09
N ASP A 293 -19.93 16.67 -3.86
CA ASP A 293 -21.10 16.28 -4.65
C ASP A 293 -20.98 16.64 -6.14
N ASP A 294 -20.25 17.71 -6.45
CA ASP A 294 -19.93 18.13 -7.81
C ASP A 294 -19.06 17.07 -8.52
N ALA A 295 -18.00 16.58 -7.85
CA ALA A 295 -17.19 15.49 -8.38
C ALA A 295 -18.00 14.18 -8.49
N ARG A 296 -18.74 13.79 -7.45
CA ARG A 296 -19.62 12.59 -7.48
C ARG A 296 -20.60 12.64 -8.65
N THR A 297 -21.20 13.81 -8.89
CA THR A 297 -22.14 14.00 -10.00
C THR A 297 -21.47 13.81 -11.35
N ARG A 298 -20.24 14.32 -11.55
CA ARG A 298 -19.49 14.07 -12.80
C ARG A 298 -19.19 12.60 -13.03
N TYR A 299 -18.76 11.86 -12.02
CA TYR A 299 -18.54 10.41 -12.16
C TYR A 299 -19.85 9.68 -12.51
N ARG A 300 -20.97 10.03 -11.86
CA ARG A 300 -22.29 9.44 -12.17
C ARG A 300 -22.77 9.78 -13.57
N ASP A 301 -22.60 11.02 -14.02
CA ASP A 301 -22.96 11.47 -15.36
C ASP A 301 -22.13 10.75 -16.45
N ALA A 302 -20.91 10.33 -16.11
CA ALA A 302 -20.07 9.47 -16.95
C ALA A 302 -20.43 7.98 -16.87
N GLY A 303 -21.42 7.60 -16.04
CA GLY A 303 -21.89 6.23 -15.88
C GLY A 303 -21.08 5.38 -14.90
N VAL A 304 -20.23 6.00 -14.08
CA VAL A 304 -19.32 5.30 -13.16
C VAL A 304 -20.02 5.01 -11.83
N SER A 305 -19.96 3.76 -11.37
CA SER A 305 -20.43 3.37 -10.03
C SER A 305 -19.46 3.83 -8.95
N LEU A 306 -19.94 4.48 -7.90
CA LEU A 306 -19.10 4.95 -6.80
C LEU A 306 -19.30 4.11 -5.53
N ALA A 307 -18.21 3.85 -4.82
CA ALA A 307 -18.24 3.31 -3.47
C ALA A 307 -17.29 4.10 -2.58
N ASN A 308 -17.79 4.57 -1.44
CA ASN A 308 -16.93 5.06 -0.38
C ASN A 308 -16.30 3.88 0.36
N ALA A 309 -15.08 4.06 0.83
CA ALA A 309 -14.35 3.12 1.64
C ALA A 309 -13.63 3.86 2.77
N TYR A 310 -13.29 3.15 3.83
CA TYR A 310 -12.45 3.66 4.90
C TYR A 310 -11.30 2.70 5.14
N GLY A 311 -10.09 3.23 5.20
CA GLY A 311 -8.89 2.51 5.57
C GLY A 311 -7.81 3.46 6.07
N ARG A 312 -6.79 2.88 6.70
CA ARG A 312 -5.66 3.60 7.30
C ARG A 312 -4.35 2.85 7.11
N LEU A 313 -3.28 3.41 7.68
CA LEU A 313 -1.96 2.82 7.64
C LEU A 313 -1.91 1.39 8.21
N GLU A 314 -2.72 1.06 9.21
CA GLU A 314 -2.77 -0.26 9.86
C GLU A 314 -3.82 -1.20 9.25
N CYS A 315 -4.77 -0.68 8.48
CA CYS A 315 -5.81 -1.49 7.84
C CYS A 315 -6.18 -0.80 6.51
N PRO A 316 -5.49 -1.13 5.40
CA PRO A 316 -5.54 -0.39 4.15
C PRO A 316 -6.95 -0.26 3.58
N THR A 317 -7.82 -1.22 3.83
CA THR A 317 -9.26 -1.11 3.58
C THR A 317 -10.00 -1.88 4.67
N ALA A 318 -10.63 -1.14 5.58
CA ALA A 318 -11.38 -1.70 6.70
C ALA A 318 -12.88 -1.81 6.37
N LEU A 319 -13.44 -0.74 5.81
CA LEU A 319 -14.86 -0.62 5.47
C LEU A 319 -15.01 -0.25 3.99
N SER A 320 -16.07 -0.74 3.34
CA SER A 320 -16.42 -0.34 1.98
C SER A 320 -17.92 -0.42 1.76
N GLN A 321 -18.46 0.52 0.98
CA GLN A 321 -19.77 0.37 0.36
C GLN A 321 -19.71 -0.67 -0.77
N SER A 322 -20.86 -1.26 -1.08
CA SER A 322 -21.05 -2.02 -2.32
C SER A 322 -21.36 -1.06 -3.46
N PHE A 323 -20.88 -1.36 -4.67
CA PHE A 323 -21.28 -0.64 -5.88
C PHE A 323 -22.77 -0.81 -6.22
N ASP A 324 -23.44 -1.83 -5.68
CA ASP A 324 -24.88 -2.05 -5.81
C ASP A 324 -25.72 -1.23 -4.83
N ALA A 325 -25.08 -0.57 -3.84
CA ALA A 325 -25.79 0.24 -2.88
C ALA A 325 -26.39 1.46 -3.60
N VAL A 326 -27.72 1.58 -3.56
CA VAL A 326 -28.41 2.78 -4.03
C VAL A 326 -27.97 3.93 -3.12
N ASP A 327 -27.34 4.93 -3.72
CA ASP A 327 -26.85 6.16 -3.07
C ASP A 327 -28.05 7.04 -2.66
N ASP A 328 -28.80 6.60 -1.64
CA ASP A 328 -30.10 7.20 -1.29
C ASP A 328 -30.03 8.35 -0.28
N ASP A 329 -28.84 8.85 0.06
CA ASP A 329 -28.77 10.04 0.94
C ASP A 329 -27.49 10.85 0.77
N ALA A 330 -27.42 11.63 -0.31
CA ALA A 330 -26.59 12.83 -0.37
C ALA A 330 -27.44 14.02 0.09
N THR A 331 -27.65 14.13 1.41
CA THR A 331 -27.99 15.42 2.01
C THR A 331 -26.69 16.07 2.48
N GLU A 332 -26.46 17.34 2.10
CA GLU A 332 -25.27 18.17 2.41
C GLU A 332 -24.89 18.23 3.92
N THR A 333 -25.71 17.64 4.80
CA THR A 333 -25.62 17.68 6.27
C THR A 333 -25.24 16.35 6.92
N ALA A 334 -25.13 15.25 6.18
CA ALA A 334 -24.85 13.93 6.74
C ALA A 334 -23.37 13.53 6.58
N SER A 335 -22.77 13.05 7.68
CA SER A 335 -21.50 12.33 7.70
C SER A 335 -21.44 11.25 6.62
N PRO A 336 -20.33 11.09 5.88
CA PRO A 336 -20.26 10.15 4.77
C PRO A 336 -20.38 8.70 5.26
N VAL A 337 -21.29 7.95 4.63
CA VAL A 337 -21.38 6.50 4.79
C VAL A 337 -20.18 5.86 4.08
N VAL A 338 -19.36 5.10 4.81
CA VAL A 338 -18.19 4.37 4.29
C VAL A 338 -18.45 2.87 4.16
N GLY A 339 -19.66 2.43 4.51
CA GLY A 339 -20.17 1.09 4.27
C GLY A 339 -19.90 0.12 5.42
N ARG A 340 -19.55 -1.13 5.08
CA ARG A 340 -19.46 -2.24 6.04
C ARG A 340 -18.06 -2.86 6.05
N PRO A 341 -17.70 -3.63 7.10
CA PRO A 341 -16.44 -4.33 7.12
C PRO A 341 -16.21 -5.18 5.89
N VAL A 342 -15.04 -5.05 5.28
CA VAL A 342 -14.66 -5.88 4.14
C VAL A 342 -14.46 -7.34 4.57
N VAL A 343 -14.35 -8.24 3.59
CA VAL A 343 -14.11 -9.66 3.87
C VAL A 343 -12.85 -9.80 4.75
N ASN A 344 -12.90 -10.67 5.75
CA ASN A 344 -11.83 -10.89 6.75
C ASN A 344 -11.46 -9.65 7.60
N CYS A 345 -12.28 -8.60 7.59
CA CYS A 345 -12.24 -7.53 8.57
C CYS A 345 -13.47 -7.61 9.48
N ARG A 346 -13.26 -7.41 10.78
CA ARG A 346 -14.31 -7.24 11.79
C ARG A 346 -14.22 -5.82 12.29
N ALA A 347 -15.37 -5.21 12.51
CA ALA A 347 -15.48 -3.92 13.16
C ALA A 347 -16.41 -4.00 14.36
N ARG A 348 -16.10 -3.25 15.40
CA ARG A 348 -17.01 -2.98 16.52
C ARG A 348 -16.91 -1.51 16.92
N ILE A 349 -17.90 -1.04 17.67
CA ILE A 349 -17.90 0.30 18.25
C ILE A 349 -17.77 0.13 19.76
N VAL A 350 -16.93 0.93 20.40
CA VAL A 350 -16.79 0.98 21.86
C VAL A 350 -17.11 2.38 22.39
N ASP A 351 -17.59 2.44 23.63
CA ASP A 351 -17.72 3.70 24.37
C ASP A 351 -16.40 4.12 25.05
N ASP A 352 -16.40 5.28 25.69
CA ASP A 352 -15.25 5.82 26.43
C ASP A 352 -14.75 4.90 27.57
N ALA A 353 -15.58 3.94 28.02
CA ALA A 353 -15.22 2.95 29.02
C ALA A 353 -14.65 1.66 28.40
N GLY A 354 -14.53 1.59 27.07
CA GLY A 354 -14.08 0.41 26.32
C GLY A 354 -15.14 -0.68 26.18
N SER A 355 -16.41 -0.37 26.48
CA SER A 355 -17.51 -1.35 26.39
C SER A 355 -18.06 -1.41 24.96
N VAL A 356 -18.20 -2.62 24.42
CA VAL A 356 -18.71 -2.84 23.06
C VAL A 356 -20.19 -2.47 22.95
N LEU A 357 -20.50 -1.60 22.00
CA LEU A 357 -21.86 -1.14 21.68
C LEU A 357 -22.52 -2.00 20.58
N ALA A 358 -23.78 -2.38 20.81
CA ALA A 358 -24.58 -3.21 19.90
C ALA A 358 -25.65 -2.37 19.18
N GLY A 359 -26.08 -2.81 17.98
CA GLY A 359 -27.12 -2.12 17.20
C GLY A 359 -26.69 -0.75 16.69
N GLU A 360 -27.65 0.15 16.51
CA GLU A 360 -27.34 1.55 16.19
C GLU A 360 -26.59 2.19 17.37
N SER A 361 -25.40 2.73 17.10
CA SER A 361 -24.51 3.22 18.15
C SER A 361 -23.48 4.19 17.60
N GLU A 362 -22.94 5.04 18.47
CA GLU A 362 -21.87 5.98 18.16
C GLU A 362 -20.74 5.83 19.19
N GLY A 363 -19.50 5.87 18.74
CA GLY A 363 -18.31 5.68 19.58
C GLY A 363 -17.06 5.42 18.76
N GLU A 364 -15.99 4.95 19.41
CA GLU A 364 -14.73 4.63 18.75
C GLU A 364 -14.85 3.35 17.92
N LEU A 365 -14.36 3.39 16.68
CA LEU A 365 -14.20 2.22 15.84
C LEU A 365 -13.00 1.38 16.29
N GLU A 366 -13.23 0.08 16.46
CA GLU A 366 -12.15 -0.89 16.60
C GLU A 366 -12.21 -1.94 15.48
N LEU A 367 -11.03 -2.35 15.00
CA LEU A 367 -10.87 -3.26 13.86
C LEU A 367 -10.11 -4.52 14.24
N SER A 368 -10.45 -5.65 13.66
CA SER A 368 -9.72 -6.91 13.86
C SER A 368 -9.84 -7.80 12.65
N GLY A 369 -8.80 -8.55 12.30
CA GLY A 369 -8.87 -9.52 11.20
C GLY A 369 -7.58 -9.65 10.43
N SER A 370 -7.61 -10.49 9.40
CA SER A 370 -6.40 -10.85 8.64
C SER A 370 -5.91 -9.78 7.67
N VAL A 371 -6.66 -8.68 7.52
CA VAL A 371 -6.28 -7.52 6.72
C VAL A 371 -5.62 -6.41 7.55
N VAL A 372 -5.67 -6.52 8.88
CA VAL A 372 -5.02 -5.58 9.80
C VAL A 372 -3.53 -5.91 9.86
N ALA A 373 -2.69 -4.88 9.84
CA ALA A 373 -1.25 -4.99 9.98
C ALA A 373 -0.86 -5.79 11.22
N ASP A 374 0.26 -6.51 11.14
CA ASP A 374 0.65 -7.43 12.20
C ASP A 374 1.29 -6.69 13.40
N GLY A 375 1.74 -5.44 13.21
CA GLY A 375 2.19 -4.60 14.33
C GLY A 375 2.90 -3.32 13.94
N TYR A 376 3.10 -2.47 14.95
CA TYR A 376 4.00 -1.33 14.87
C TYR A 376 5.45 -1.80 14.99
N VAL A 377 6.33 -1.19 14.20
CA VAL A 377 7.75 -1.51 14.16
C VAL A 377 8.51 -0.53 15.05
N ASP A 378 9.42 -1.06 15.86
CA ASP A 378 10.38 -0.30 16.65
C ASP A 378 11.82 -0.80 16.42
N PRO A 379 12.86 -0.01 16.76
CA PRO A 379 14.25 -0.40 16.53
C PRO A 379 14.66 -1.71 17.21
N ALA A 380 14.12 -1.99 18.41
CA ALA A 380 14.48 -3.18 19.17
C ALA A 380 13.84 -4.44 18.55
N GLY A 381 12.62 -4.30 18.04
CA GLY A 381 11.87 -5.35 17.39
C GLY A 381 12.53 -5.87 16.11
N ILE A 382 13.08 -4.98 15.27
CA ILE A 382 13.85 -5.37 14.09
C ILE A 382 15.13 -6.11 14.48
N ALA A 383 15.92 -5.55 15.40
CA ALA A 383 17.22 -6.11 15.78
C ALA A 383 17.13 -7.53 16.39
N ASP A 384 16.08 -7.79 17.18
CA ASP A 384 15.89 -9.07 17.87
C ASP A 384 15.07 -10.09 17.04
N GLY A 385 14.63 -9.73 15.83
CA GLY A 385 13.73 -10.56 15.01
C GLY A 385 12.34 -10.79 15.66
N ASN A 386 11.97 -9.91 16.60
CA ASN A 386 10.77 -9.99 17.43
C ASN A 386 9.94 -8.69 17.31
N TRP A 387 9.76 -8.26 16.07
CA TRP A 387 9.17 -6.98 15.68
C TRP A 387 7.68 -6.86 16.03
N THR A 388 6.99 -7.96 16.34
CA THR A 388 5.62 -7.97 16.82
C THR A 388 5.48 -7.39 18.24
N VAL A 389 6.59 -7.12 18.94
CA VAL A 389 6.59 -6.64 20.33
C VAL A 389 6.78 -5.11 20.43
N SER A 390 5.76 -4.36 20.01
CA SER A 390 5.48 -3.02 20.57
C SER A 390 4.10 -2.93 21.23
N LEU A 391 3.29 -3.99 21.17
CA LEU A 391 1.91 -4.06 21.69
C LEU A 391 1.78 -3.78 23.21
N GLU A 392 2.80 -4.13 24.00
CA GLU A 392 2.78 -3.94 25.46
C GLU A 392 3.62 -2.75 25.94
N ARG A 393 4.64 -2.31 25.19
CA ARG A 393 5.59 -1.28 25.67
C ARG A 393 5.03 0.14 25.67
N GLN A 394 4.00 0.44 24.88
CA GLN A 394 3.32 1.73 24.97
C GLN A 394 2.52 1.92 26.28
N ARG A 395 2.17 0.84 27.00
CA ARG A 395 1.58 0.97 28.35
C ARG A 395 2.55 1.58 29.37
N GLU A 396 3.83 1.25 29.28
CA GLU A 396 4.83 1.68 30.29
C GLU A 396 5.35 3.09 30.07
N ALA A 397 5.31 3.62 28.84
CA ALA A 397 5.72 5.00 28.56
C ALA A 397 4.73 6.04 29.12
N VAL A 398 3.43 5.74 29.09
CA VAL A 398 2.37 6.63 29.61
C VAL A 398 2.32 6.61 31.15
N ASP A 399 2.63 5.48 31.79
CA ASP A 399 2.64 5.39 33.26
C ASP A 399 3.90 5.99 33.91
N ASN A 400 4.95 6.30 33.15
CA ASN A 400 6.23 6.77 33.67
C ASN A 400 6.58 8.23 33.30
N SER A 401 5.80 8.91 32.46
CA SER A 401 5.94 10.35 32.20
C SER A 401 5.13 11.18 33.19
N GLY A 402 5.48 11.06 34.48
CA GLY A 402 5.18 12.10 35.44
C GLY A 402 6.02 13.34 35.13
N SER A 403 5.34 14.47 34.91
CA SER A 403 5.86 15.85 34.82
C SER A 403 6.59 16.29 33.53
N GLY A 404 5.86 17.07 32.72
CA GLY A 404 6.30 18.37 32.19
C GLY A 404 7.23 18.37 30.97
N ASP A 405 6.65 18.42 29.77
CA ASP A 405 6.74 19.59 28.89
C ASP A 405 5.65 19.49 27.82
N GLU A 406 4.92 20.58 27.60
CA GLU A 406 3.92 20.72 26.55
C GLU A 406 4.62 20.98 25.20
N SER A 407 4.10 20.37 24.13
CA SER A 407 4.41 20.56 22.69
C SER A 407 5.23 19.45 21.99
N ASP A 408 4.64 18.26 21.91
CA ASP A 408 4.74 17.40 20.73
C ASP A 408 3.34 16.79 20.52
N GLU A 409 2.52 17.40 19.66
CA GLU A 409 1.29 16.79 19.16
C GLU A 409 1.70 15.60 18.27
N VAL A 410 1.91 14.44 18.89
CA VAL A 410 1.92 13.15 18.22
C VAL A 410 0.48 12.88 17.80
N ASP A 411 0.25 12.84 16.48
CA ASP A 411 -1.05 12.47 15.91
C ASP A 411 -1.50 11.11 16.49
N GLY A 412 -2.77 11.03 16.89
CA GLY A 412 -3.38 10.01 17.75
C GLY A 412 -2.86 8.57 17.60
N ASP A 413 -2.31 8.03 18.69
CA ASP A 413 -1.65 6.72 18.74
C ASP A 413 -2.69 5.59 18.76
N ALA A 414 -3.19 5.25 17.57
CA ALA A 414 -3.87 3.98 17.33
C ALA A 414 -3.04 2.82 17.92
N ARG A 415 -3.71 1.88 18.58
CA ARG A 415 -3.06 0.81 19.34
C ARG A 415 -3.67 -0.54 19.02
N LEU A 416 -2.85 -1.57 18.97
CA LEU A 416 -3.30 -2.96 18.85
C LEU A 416 -3.29 -3.58 20.25
N SER A 417 -4.46 -3.95 20.79
CA SER A 417 -4.59 -4.65 22.06
C SER A 417 -5.71 -5.69 22.03
N ASP A 418 -5.49 -6.84 22.68
CA ASP A 418 -6.43 -7.96 22.73
C ASP A 418 -6.95 -8.43 21.35
N GLY A 419 -6.10 -8.30 20.31
CA GLY A 419 -6.43 -8.64 18.93
C GLY A 419 -7.33 -7.62 18.20
N TRP A 420 -7.49 -6.42 18.76
CA TRP A 420 -8.23 -5.30 18.17
C TRP A 420 -7.33 -4.08 18.00
N LEU A 421 -7.39 -3.46 16.84
CA LEU A 421 -6.87 -2.14 16.55
C LEU A 421 -7.87 -1.11 17.03
N HIS A 422 -7.51 -0.36 18.06
CA HIS A 422 -8.16 0.87 18.50
C HIS A 422 -7.81 1.96 17.51
N THR A 423 -8.82 2.45 16.81
CA THR A 423 -8.56 3.39 15.73
C THR A 423 -8.56 4.83 16.22
N GLU A 424 -9.19 5.16 17.36
CA GLU A 424 -9.52 6.55 17.73
C GLU A 424 -10.47 7.27 16.75
N GLN A 425 -10.90 6.59 15.67
CA GLN A 425 -11.86 7.15 14.74
C GLN A 425 -13.26 7.02 15.33
N SER A 426 -13.90 8.15 15.59
CA SER A 426 -15.31 8.18 15.96
C SER A 426 -16.18 7.82 14.75
N VAL A 427 -17.12 6.91 14.94
CA VAL A 427 -18.07 6.47 13.91
C VAL A 427 -19.46 6.28 14.49
N ARG A 428 -20.47 6.38 13.62
CA ARG A 428 -21.84 5.93 13.90
C ARG A 428 -22.15 4.70 13.05
N ARG A 429 -22.68 3.65 13.68
CA ARG A 429 -23.32 2.53 12.96
C ARG A 429 -24.82 2.80 12.86
N THR A 430 -25.35 2.78 11.64
CA THR A 430 -26.78 2.98 11.34
C THR A 430 -27.61 1.75 11.72
N GLU A 431 -28.94 1.90 11.72
CA GLU A 431 -29.86 0.76 11.91
C GLU A 431 -29.65 -0.36 10.88
N ASP A 432 -29.30 -0.01 9.65
CA ASP A 432 -29.01 -0.96 8.56
C ASP A 432 -27.66 -1.66 8.72
N GLY A 433 -26.80 -1.19 9.64
CA GLY A 433 -25.49 -1.75 9.94
C GLY A 433 -24.33 -1.12 9.15
N ASP A 434 -24.58 -0.01 8.46
CA ASP A 434 -23.55 0.76 7.76
C ASP A 434 -22.84 1.73 8.70
N TYR A 435 -21.56 1.98 8.44
CA TYR A 435 -20.72 2.87 9.25
C TYR A 435 -20.60 4.24 8.57
N GLN A 436 -20.70 5.29 9.39
CA GLN A 436 -20.54 6.69 9.02
C GLN A 436 -19.40 7.30 9.82
N LEU A 437 -18.50 8.02 9.16
CA LEU A 437 -17.40 8.72 9.84
C LEU A 437 -17.90 9.99 10.54
N ARG A 438 -17.44 10.26 11.77
CA ARG A 438 -17.82 11.46 12.53
C ARG A 438 -16.75 12.52 12.54
#